data_AF-P0DUF1-F1
#
_entry.id   AF-P0DUF1-F1
#
_cell.length_a   1.000
_cell.length_b   1.000
_cell.length_c   1.000
_cell.angle_alpha   90.00
_cell.angle_beta   90.00
_cell.angle_gamma   90.00
#
_symmetry.space_group_name_H-M   'P 1'
#
loop_
_entity.id
_entity.type
_entity.pdbx_description
1 polymer ?
#
loop_
_entity_poly.entity_id
_entity_poly.type
_entity_poly.pdbx_seq_one_letter_code
_entity_poly.pdbx_strand_id
1 'polypeptide(L)'
;MRRINERLDEILPKITDASFRENKGLGNEIGFYIFDYDPKYEMLVREHIVYMQERLKNDSSLHIREFDLYEVMLEILEEKGYLQKNIDMEQKKGSDFILNATRKALRLTSNNDLVVQYITDRVQPNDIVFLTGVGKVFPIIRSHTILNNLHKAVDNVPLVMFFPGTYDGLELVLFGEIKDDNYYRAFQLIDK
;
A
#
# COMPACT_ATOMS: atom_id res chain seq x y z
N MET A 1 -19.43 -8.92 12.40
CA MET A 1 -17.96 -8.86 12.28
C MET A 1 -17.51 -10.25 11.88
N ARG A 2 -17.17 -10.39 10.60
CA ARG A 2 -16.69 -11.65 10.01
C ARG A 2 -15.33 -12.00 10.59
N ARG A 3 -14.96 -13.29 10.56
CA ARG A 3 -13.62 -13.71 10.98
C ARG A 3 -12.62 -13.23 9.93
N ILE A 4 -11.43 -12.82 10.37
CA ILE A 4 -10.37 -12.35 9.44
C ILE A 4 -10.05 -13.40 8.37
N ASN A 5 -10.02 -14.70 8.73
CA ASN A 5 -9.79 -15.78 7.77
C ASN A 5 -10.84 -15.84 6.65
N GLU A 6 -12.12 -15.67 6.99
CA GLU A 6 -13.21 -15.66 6.01
C GLU A 6 -13.05 -14.48 5.04
N ARG A 7 -12.70 -13.30 5.57
CA ARG A 7 -12.46 -12.10 4.74
C ARG A 7 -11.23 -12.25 3.85
N LEU A 8 -10.16 -12.87 4.35
CA LEU A 8 -8.94 -13.15 3.59
C LEU A 8 -9.22 -14.13 2.45
N ASP A 9 -9.95 -15.22 2.72
CA ASP A 9 -10.30 -16.23 1.71
C ASP A 9 -11.16 -15.67 0.55
N GLU A 10 -11.88 -14.56 0.77
CA GLU A 10 -12.65 -13.87 -0.26
C GLU A 10 -11.79 -12.98 -1.18
N ILE A 11 -10.56 -12.62 -0.79
CA ILE A 11 -9.68 -11.74 -1.59
C ILE A 11 -9.33 -12.38 -2.92
N LEU A 12 -8.81 -13.62 -2.90
CA LEU A 12 -8.31 -14.27 -4.11
C LEU A 12 -9.41 -14.46 -5.18
N PRO A 13 -10.61 -14.99 -4.86
CA PRO A 13 -11.72 -15.03 -5.81
C PRO A 13 -12.10 -13.63 -6.34
N LYS A 14 -12.06 -12.60 -5.48
CA LYS A 14 -12.41 -11.23 -5.87
C LYS A 14 -11.42 -10.64 -6.87
N ILE A 15 -10.12 -10.75 -6.63
CA ILE A 15 -9.09 -10.12 -7.46
C ILE A 15 -8.84 -10.87 -8.78
N THR A 16 -9.16 -12.17 -8.83
CA THR A 16 -9.04 -12.97 -10.05
C THR A 16 -10.25 -12.85 -10.98
N ASP A 17 -11.36 -12.28 -10.48
CA ASP A 17 -12.53 -11.98 -11.30
C ASP A 17 -12.21 -10.93 -12.39
N ALA A 18 -12.65 -11.19 -13.63
CA ALA A 18 -12.41 -10.28 -14.74
C ALA A 18 -13.03 -8.89 -14.52
N SER A 19 -14.17 -8.79 -13.83
CA SER A 19 -14.81 -7.51 -13.51
C SER A 19 -13.96 -6.63 -12.60
N PHE A 20 -13.22 -7.22 -11.66
CA PHE A 20 -12.30 -6.52 -10.80
C PHE A 20 -11.15 -5.91 -11.62
N ARG A 21 -10.57 -6.69 -12.52
CA ARG A 21 -9.42 -6.27 -13.34
C ARG A 21 -9.77 -5.23 -14.39
N GLU A 22 -10.96 -5.33 -14.97
CA GLU A 22 -11.45 -4.40 -15.97
C GLU A 22 -12.07 -3.13 -15.36
N ASN A 23 -12.01 -2.94 -14.04
CA ASN A 23 -12.67 -1.83 -13.34
C ASN A 23 -14.18 -1.71 -13.71
N LYS A 24 -14.81 -2.85 -14.02
CA LYS A 24 -16.20 -2.88 -14.50
C LYS A 24 -17.13 -2.39 -13.40
N GLY A 25 -17.98 -1.43 -13.75
CA GLY A 25 -18.98 -0.86 -12.82
C GLY A 25 -18.50 0.34 -12.01
N LEU A 26 -17.25 0.79 -12.18
CA LEU A 26 -16.71 1.94 -11.46
C LEU A 26 -16.93 3.30 -12.16
N GLY A 27 -17.71 3.36 -13.23
CA GLY A 27 -18.05 4.64 -13.88
C GLY A 27 -16.84 5.43 -14.42
N ASN A 28 -15.81 4.72 -14.92
CA ASN A 28 -14.49 5.24 -15.31
C ASN A 28 -13.57 5.62 -14.13
N GLU A 29 -13.90 5.25 -12.89
CA GLU A 29 -12.95 5.33 -11.78
C GLU A 29 -11.95 4.16 -11.81
N ILE A 30 -10.77 4.42 -11.26
CA ILE A 30 -9.67 3.45 -11.15
C ILE A 30 -9.92 2.59 -9.91
N GLY A 31 -9.77 1.27 -10.04
CA GLY A 31 -10.00 0.31 -8.97
C GLY A 31 -8.98 0.40 -7.84
N PHE A 32 -9.11 1.43 -6.99
CA PHE A 32 -8.40 1.54 -5.73
C PHE A 32 -9.27 0.91 -4.64
N TYR A 33 -8.74 -0.11 -3.99
CA TYR A 33 -9.41 -0.86 -2.95
C TYR A 33 -8.63 -0.81 -1.66
N ILE A 34 -9.34 -0.85 -0.54
CA ILE A 34 -8.76 -0.97 0.79
C ILE A 34 -9.28 -2.25 1.43
N PHE A 35 -8.34 -3.10 1.86
CA PHE A 35 -8.60 -4.22 2.75
C PHE A 35 -8.12 -3.83 4.15
N ASP A 36 -9.05 -3.39 4.98
CA ASP A 36 -8.78 -3.00 6.35
C ASP A 36 -8.92 -4.18 7.32
N TYR A 37 -8.08 -4.22 8.35
CA TYR A 37 -8.08 -5.29 9.35
C TYR A 37 -7.56 -4.79 10.69
N ASP A 38 -7.99 -5.45 11.77
CA ASP A 38 -7.44 -5.20 13.11
C ASP A 38 -5.92 -5.46 13.11
N PRO A 39 -5.08 -4.50 13.55
CA PRO A 39 -3.62 -4.61 13.54
C PRO A 39 -3.07 -5.89 14.15
N LYS A 40 -3.77 -6.51 15.10
CA LYS A 40 -3.35 -7.80 15.69
C LYS A 40 -3.24 -8.93 14.67
N TYR A 41 -3.85 -8.78 13.49
CA TYR A 41 -3.80 -9.75 12.40
C TYR A 41 -2.73 -9.43 11.33
N GLU A 42 -1.87 -8.43 11.54
CA GLU A 42 -0.80 -8.06 10.59
C GLU A 42 0.01 -9.27 10.10
N MET A 43 0.44 -10.14 11.02
CA MET A 43 1.24 -11.31 10.66
C MET A 43 0.45 -12.30 9.79
N LEU A 44 -0.83 -12.52 10.10
CA LEU A 44 -1.71 -13.39 9.32
C LEU A 44 -1.94 -12.83 7.91
N VAL A 45 -2.14 -11.51 7.79
CA VAL A 45 -2.33 -10.85 6.49
C VAL A 45 -1.09 -10.99 5.62
N ARG A 46 0.11 -10.78 6.18
CA ARG A 46 1.38 -10.98 5.46
C ARG A 46 1.54 -12.40 4.95
N GLU A 47 1.30 -13.39 5.81
CA GLU A 47 1.34 -14.81 5.40
C GLU A 47 0.34 -15.10 4.27
N HIS A 48 -0.85 -14.50 4.33
CA HIS A 48 -1.87 -14.68 3.31
C HIS A 48 -1.50 -14.02 1.97
N ILE A 49 -0.83 -12.87 1.99
CA ILE A 49 -0.31 -12.21 0.76
C ILE A 49 0.70 -13.11 0.05
N VAL A 50 1.66 -13.67 0.80
CA VAL A 50 2.64 -14.62 0.26
C VAL A 50 1.95 -15.85 -0.30
N TYR A 51 0.94 -16.38 0.40
CA TYR A 51 0.12 -17.49 -0.10
C TYR A 51 -0.56 -17.14 -1.44
N MET A 52 -1.19 -15.98 -1.56
CA MET A 52 -1.86 -15.55 -2.80
C MET A 52 -0.88 -15.40 -3.97
N GLN A 53 0.31 -14.82 -3.73
CA GLN A 53 1.37 -14.71 -4.72
C GLN A 53 1.81 -16.09 -5.24
N GLU A 54 2.08 -17.04 -4.33
CA GLU A 54 2.49 -18.40 -4.72
C GLU A 54 1.38 -19.15 -5.46
N ARG A 55 0.11 -18.92 -5.12
CA ARG A 55 -1.05 -19.51 -5.83
C ARG A 55 -1.20 -19.01 -7.26
N LEU A 56 -0.87 -17.74 -7.52
CA LEU A 56 -0.97 -17.12 -8.85
C LEU A 56 0.33 -17.16 -9.65
N LYS A 57 1.43 -17.65 -9.06
CA LYS A 57 2.77 -17.69 -9.69
C LYS A 57 2.83 -18.32 -11.09
N ASN A 58 1.99 -19.32 -11.35
CA ASN A 58 1.94 -20.03 -12.63
C ASN A 58 0.85 -19.50 -13.58
N ASP A 59 0.06 -18.51 -13.16
CA ASP A 59 -0.93 -17.86 -14.01
C ASP A 59 -0.26 -16.72 -14.79
N SER A 60 -0.06 -16.92 -16.09
CA SER A 60 0.58 -15.92 -16.95
C SER A 60 -0.31 -14.69 -17.22
N SER A 61 -1.60 -14.76 -16.88
CA SER A 61 -2.56 -13.68 -17.08
C SER A 61 -2.76 -12.80 -15.84
N LEU A 62 -2.20 -13.19 -14.70
CA LEU A 62 -2.40 -12.56 -13.40
C LEU A 62 -1.08 -12.44 -12.64
N HIS A 63 -0.64 -11.20 -12.39
CA HIS A 63 0.55 -10.96 -11.61
C HIS A 63 0.23 -10.06 -10.42
N ILE A 64 0.38 -10.59 -9.20
CA ILE A 64 0.38 -9.75 -8.00
C ILE A 64 1.75 -9.08 -7.89
N ARG A 65 1.79 -7.76 -7.99
CA ARG A 65 2.99 -6.96 -7.71
C ARG A 65 2.83 -6.29 -6.37
N GLU A 66 3.54 -6.81 -5.38
CA GLU A 66 3.57 -6.21 -4.05
C GLU A 66 4.63 -5.10 -3.96
N PHE A 67 4.23 -3.99 -3.36
CA PHE A 67 5.10 -2.92 -2.91
C PHE A 67 4.89 -2.72 -1.42
N ASP A 68 5.83 -3.24 -0.63
CA ASP A 68 5.90 -2.92 0.78
C ASP A 68 6.51 -1.53 0.96
N LEU A 69 5.73 -0.57 1.45
CA LEU A 69 6.15 0.82 1.54
C LEU A 69 7.41 1.04 2.39
N TYR A 70 7.66 0.18 3.38
CA TYR A 70 8.87 0.27 4.19
C TYR A 70 10.09 -0.24 3.42
N GLU A 71 9.96 -1.38 2.74
CA GLU A 71 11.05 -1.92 1.91
C GLU A 71 11.37 -0.98 0.74
N VAL A 72 10.35 -0.44 0.06
CA VAL A 72 10.51 0.56 -1.01
C VAL A 72 11.26 1.79 -0.51
N MET A 73 10.92 2.29 0.69
CA MET A 73 11.63 3.40 1.30
C MET A 73 13.11 3.05 1.52
N LEU A 74 13.41 1.88 2.07
CA LEU A 74 14.78 1.45 2.33
C LEU A 74 15.60 1.34 1.04
N GLU A 75 15.05 0.73 0.00
CA GLU A 75 15.69 0.61 -1.31
C GLU A 75 16.00 1.98 -1.92
N ILE A 76 15.04 2.91 -1.91
CA ILE A 76 15.27 4.28 -2.42
C ILE A 76 16.37 4.97 -1.61
N LEU A 77 16.38 4.83 -0.29
CA LEU A 77 17.42 5.43 0.56
C LEU A 77 18.79 4.80 0.31
N GLU A 78 18.85 3.50 0.04
CA GLU A 78 20.09 2.80 -0.32
C GLU A 78 20.61 3.27 -1.68
N GLU A 79 19.77 3.27 -2.71
CA GLU A 79 20.11 3.72 -4.08
C GLU A 79 20.62 5.17 -4.11
N LYS A 80 20.08 6.04 -3.24
CA LYS A 80 20.54 7.45 -3.13
C LYS A 80 21.75 7.63 -2.22
N GLY A 81 22.24 6.57 -1.57
CA GLY A 81 23.36 6.65 -0.62
C GLY A 81 23.02 7.45 0.64
N TYR A 82 21.76 7.36 1.10
CA TYR A 82 21.23 8.01 2.30
C TYR A 82 20.93 7.04 3.44
N LEU A 83 20.79 5.73 3.18
CA LEU A 83 20.41 4.76 4.21
C LEU A 83 21.37 4.75 5.41
N GLN A 84 22.65 4.46 5.18
CA GLN A 84 23.65 4.45 6.26
C GLN A 84 23.80 5.84 6.93
N LYS A 85 23.71 6.92 6.14
CA LYS A 85 23.78 8.28 6.68
C LYS A 85 22.62 8.57 7.63
N ASN A 86 21.42 8.09 7.32
CA ASN A 86 20.26 8.24 8.17
C ASN A 86 20.44 7.46 9.48
N ILE A 87 20.93 6.22 9.42
CA ILE A 87 21.23 5.41 10.61
C ILE A 87 22.24 6.13 11.53
N ASP A 88 23.35 6.59 10.96
CA ASP A 88 24.39 7.30 11.72
C ASP A 88 23.89 8.62 12.31
N MET A 89 23.02 9.32 11.59
CA MET A 89 22.44 10.58 12.04
C MET A 89 21.33 10.38 13.07
N GLU A 90 20.58 9.28 13.02
CA GLU A 90 19.56 8.93 14.02
C GLU A 90 20.18 8.79 15.40
N GLN A 91 21.30 8.06 15.48
CA GLN A 91 22.05 7.88 16.72
C GLN A 91 22.53 9.22 17.33
N LYS A 92 22.81 10.21 16.49
CA LYS A 92 23.37 11.51 16.91
C LYS A 92 22.31 12.59 17.18
N LYS A 93 21.20 12.56 16.44
CA LYS A 93 20.20 13.64 16.41
C LYS A 93 18.79 13.21 16.80
N GLY A 94 18.55 11.91 16.99
CA GLY A 94 17.25 11.34 17.33
C GLY A 94 16.32 11.15 16.13
N SER A 95 15.28 10.34 16.34
CA SER A 95 14.35 9.89 15.31
C SER A 95 13.51 11.01 14.69
N ASP A 96 13.14 12.05 15.46
CA ASP A 96 12.38 13.21 14.93
C ASP A 96 13.14 13.95 13.82
N PHE A 97 14.46 14.06 13.97
CA PHE A 97 15.31 14.66 12.97
C PHE A 97 15.33 13.81 11.69
N ILE A 98 15.46 12.48 11.84
CA ILE A 98 15.53 11.55 10.71
C ILE A 98 14.20 11.41 10.00
N LEU A 99 13.09 11.39 10.73
CA LEU A 99 11.76 11.42 10.16
C LEU A 99 11.62 12.57 9.15
N ASN A 100 12.01 13.78 9.52
CA ASN A 100 11.97 14.94 8.63
C ASN A 100 13.00 14.87 7.50
N ALA A 101 14.20 14.35 7.77
CA ALA A 101 15.25 14.19 6.76
C ALA A 101 14.83 13.18 5.68
N THR A 102 14.29 12.03 6.09
CA THR A 102 13.82 10.96 5.20
C THR A 102 12.66 11.43 4.33
N ARG A 103 11.64 12.11 4.90
CA ARG A 103 10.54 12.68 4.11
C ARG A 103 11.03 13.63 3.01
N LYS A 104 12.02 14.47 3.31
CA LYS A 104 12.65 15.38 2.34
C LYS A 104 13.46 14.61 1.28
N ALA A 105 14.22 13.61 1.69
CA ALA A 105 15.03 12.77 0.80
C ALA A 105 14.16 12.03 -0.22
N LEU A 106 13.01 11.49 0.22
CA LEU A 106 12.00 10.83 -0.62
C LEU A 106 11.17 11.81 -1.45
N ARG A 107 11.24 13.12 -1.14
CA ARG A 107 10.47 14.18 -1.79
C ARG A 107 8.94 13.93 -1.74
N LEU A 108 8.48 13.37 -0.62
CA LEU A 108 7.06 13.06 -0.42
C LEU A 108 6.20 14.31 -0.63
N THR A 109 5.00 14.15 -1.18
CA THR A 109 4.03 15.24 -1.52
C THR A 109 4.43 16.17 -2.67
N SER A 110 5.62 16.00 -3.26
CA SER A 110 6.02 16.74 -4.45
C SER A 110 5.63 16.00 -5.73
N ASN A 111 5.63 16.69 -6.88
CA ASN A 111 5.40 16.06 -8.18
C ASN A 111 6.47 15.01 -8.56
N ASN A 112 7.62 15.00 -7.85
CA ASN A 112 8.73 14.07 -8.05
C ASN A 112 8.91 13.16 -6.82
N ASP A 113 7.80 12.74 -6.22
CA ASP A 113 7.76 11.78 -5.12
C ASP A 113 8.44 10.47 -5.56
N LEU A 114 9.57 10.14 -4.93
CA LEU A 114 10.40 9.00 -5.34
C LEU A 114 9.70 7.66 -5.08
N VAL A 115 8.79 7.60 -4.12
CA VAL A 115 8.03 6.37 -3.81
C VAL A 115 7.00 6.12 -4.90
N VAL A 116 6.29 7.17 -5.32
CA VAL A 116 5.33 7.11 -6.42
C VAL A 116 6.04 6.73 -7.71
N GLN A 117 7.16 7.39 -8.02
CA GLN A 117 7.96 7.07 -9.20
C GLN A 117 8.46 5.62 -9.17
N TYR A 118 8.99 5.15 -8.03
CA TYR A 118 9.46 3.78 -7.86
C TYR A 118 8.37 2.76 -8.22
N ILE A 119 7.15 2.99 -7.73
CA ILE A 119 5.99 2.12 -7.98
C ILE A 119 5.60 2.20 -9.46
N THR A 120 5.35 3.40 -9.99
CA THR A 120 4.92 3.59 -11.39
C THR A 120 5.92 3.02 -12.40
N ASP A 121 7.22 3.15 -12.17
CA ASP A 121 8.27 2.63 -13.07
C ASP A 121 8.34 1.09 -13.09
N ARG A 122 7.75 0.42 -12.08
CA ARG A 122 7.79 -1.05 -11.93
C ARG A 122 6.45 -1.73 -12.22
N VAL A 123 5.35 -0.99 -12.19
CA VAL A 123 4.02 -1.50 -12.56
C VAL A 123 3.96 -1.82 -14.05
N GLN A 124 3.42 -2.99 -14.38
CA GLN A 124 3.25 -3.50 -15.74
C GLN A 124 1.77 -3.67 -16.08
N PRO A 125 1.40 -3.67 -17.38
CA PRO A 125 0.06 -4.04 -17.80
C PRO A 125 -0.34 -5.42 -17.29
N ASN A 126 -1.56 -5.56 -16.77
CA ASN A 126 -2.13 -6.77 -16.12
C ASN A 126 -1.67 -7.05 -14.67
N ASP A 127 -0.86 -6.18 -14.07
CA ASP A 127 -0.57 -6.30 -12.65
C ASP A 127 -1.82 -6.04 -11.79
N ILE A 128 -1.88 -6.69 -10.63
CA ILE A 128 -2.69 -6.28 -9.49
C ILE A 128 -1.71 -5.75 -8.45
N VAL A 129 -1.79 -4.46 -8.16
CA VAL A 129 -0.84 -3.80 -7.25
C VAL A 129 -1.28 -4.04 -5.82
N PHE A 130 -0.44 -4.70 -5.03
CA PHE A 130 -0.63 -4.81 -3.60
C PHE A 130 0.26 -3.80 -2.89
N LEU A 131 -0.35 -2.93 -2.10
CA LEU A 131 0.34 -1.93 -1.32
C LEU A 131 0.31 -2.33 0.16
N THR A 132 1.46 -2.72 0.69
CA THR A 132 1.63 -3.28 2.03
C THR A 132 2.60 -2.41 2.84
N GLY A 133 2.90 -2.79 4.09
CA GLY A 133 3.88 -2.07 4.90
C GLY A 133 3.44 -0.69 5.41
N VAL A 134 2.14 -0.34 5.31
CA VAL A 134 1.59 0.94 5.80
C VAL A 134 1.91 1.18 7.28
N GLY A 135 1.73 0.15 8.11
CA GLY A 135 2.08 0.24 9.53
C GLY A 135 3.59 0.33 9.78
N LYS A 136 4.40 -0.34 8.95
CA LYS A 136 5.88 -0.33 9.09
C LYS A 136 6.50 1.01 8.78
N VAL A 137 5.98 1.70 7.76
CA VAL A 137 6.54 2.96 7.27
C VAL A 137 6.03 4.19 8.04
N PHE A 138 5.03 4.02 8.90
CA PHE A 138 4.52 5.09 9.75
C PHE A 138 5.61 5.55 10.76
N PRO A 139 5.77 6.86 11.02
CA PRO A 139 5.02 8.00 10.47
C PRO A 139 5.64 8.62 9.22
N ILE A 140 6.66 8.02 8.59
CA ILE A 140 7.41 8.63 7.48
C ILE A 140 6.47 8.89 6.29
N ILE A 141 5.78 7.85 5.82
CA ILE A 141 4.79 7.94 4.74
C ILE A 141 3.39 7.79 5.35
N ARG A 142 2.48 8.69 4.98
CA ARG A 142 1.06 8.62 5.38
C ARG A 142 0.23 7.95 4.30
N SER A 143 -0.73 7.11 4.69
CA SER A 143 -1.51 6.28 3.76
C SER A 143 -2.36 7.12 2.81
N HIS A 144 -3.04 8.16 3.30
CA HIS A 144 -3.84 9.04 2.44
C HIS A 144 -2.98 9.79 1.41
N THR A 145 -1.76 10.18 1.80
CA THR A 145 -0.84 10.93 0.92
C THR A 145 -0.38 10.04 -0.23
N ILE A 146 0.07 8.82 0.08
CA ILE A 146 0.53 7.89 -0.95
C ILE A 146 -0.62 7.44 -1.87
N LEU A 147 -1.81 7.19 -1.33
CA LEU A 147 -3.01 6.86 -2.13
C LEU A 147 -3.36 8.00 -3.09
N ASN A 148 -3.42 9.25 -2.60
CA ASN A 148 -3.73 10.41 -3.43
C ASN A 148 -2.72 10.64 -4.57
N ASN A 149 -1.45 10.33 -4.34
CA ASN A 149 -0.42 10.48 -5.36
C ASN A 149 -0.42 9.32 -6.35
N LEU A 150 -0.57 8.08 -5.87
CA LEU A 150 -0.67 6.90 -6.73
C LEU A 150 -1.91 6.94 -7.62
N HIS A 151 -3.06 7.41 -7.12
CA HIS A 151 -4.26 7.57 -7.95
C HIS A 151 -4.02 8.52 -9.15
N LYS A 152 -3.11 9.50 -9.03
CA LYS A 152 -2.75 10.38 -10.14
C LYS A 152 -1.76 9.77 -11.13
N ALA A 153 -0.99 8.78 -10.69
CA ALA A 153 0.16 8.24 -11.44
C ALA A 153 -0.05 6.80 -11.94
N VAL A 154 -1.03 6.09 -11.39
CA VAL A 154 -1.40 4.71 -11.72
C VAL A 154 -2.88 4.70 -12.09
N ASP A 155 -3.16 4.58 -13.40
CA ASP A 155 -4.49 4.73 -13.98
C ASP A 155 -5.00 3.48 -14.73
N ASN A 156 -4.16 2.46 -14.87
CA ASN A 156 -4.42 1.32 -15.76
C ASN A 156 -4.45 -0.04 -15.07
N VAL A 157 -4.20 -0.11 -13.76
CA VAL A 157 -4.18 -1.35 -12.98
C VAL A 157 -4.94 -1.20 -11.67
N PRO A 158 -5.64 -2.24 -11.18
CA PRO A 158 -6.24 -2.22 -9.86
C PRO A 158 -5.17 -2.21 -8.76
N LEU A 159 -5.43 -1.45 -7.70
CA LEU A 159 -4.57 -1.35 -6.52
C LEU A 159 -5.35 -1.75 -5.27
N VAL A 160 -4.75 -2.61 -4.45
CA VAL A 160 -5.26 -3.03 -3.15
C VAL A 160 -4.29 -2.59 -2.07
N MET A 161 -4.71 -1.68 -1.19
CA MET A 161 -3.98 -1.34 0.02
C MET A 161 -4.42 -2.25 1.18
N PHE A 162 -3.45 -2.89 1.82
CA PHE A 162 -3.64 -3.64 3.06
C PHE A 162 -3.40 -2.70 4.24
N PHE A 163 -4.48 -2.40 4.98
CA PHE A 163 -4.49 -1.34 5.97
C PHE A 163 -4.70 -1.88 7.40
N PRO A 164 -3.68 -1.83 8.29
CA PRO A 164 -3.79 -2.29 9.68
C PRO A 164 -4.52 -1.24 10.53
N GLY A 165 -5.84 -1.21 10.43
CA GLY A 165 -6.71 -0.22 11.03
C GLY A 165 -8.13 -0.35 10.52
N THR A 166 -8.85 0.77 10.48
CA THR A 166 -10.22 0.81 9.95
C THR A 166 -10.34 1.81 8.81
N TYR A 167 -11.04 1.39 7.77
CA TYR A 167 -11.56 2.24 6.70
C TYR A 167 -13.09 2.17 6.71
N ASP A 168 -13.78 3.30 6.72
CA ASP A 168 -15.25 3.35 6.73
C ASP A 168 -15.86 3.86 5.42
N GLY A 169 -15.04 4.03 4.38
CA GLY A 169 -15.45 4.66 3.12
C GLY A 169 -15.18 6.16 3.06
N LEU A 170 -14.84 6.79 4.19
CA LEU A 170 -14.56 8.22 4.29
C LEU A 170 -13.19 8.51 4.89
N GLU A 171 -12.84 7.85 6.00
CA GLU A 171 -11.61 8.09 6.76
C GLU A 171 -10.80 6.82 6.99
N LEU A 172 -9.48 7.02 7.10
CA LEU A 172 -8.53 5.98 7.49
C LEU A 172 -8.08 6.21 8.93
N VAL A 173 -8.25 5.20 9.78
CA VAL A 173 -7.77 5.22 11.17
C VAL A 173 -6.74 4.11 11.35
N LEU A 174 -5.47 4.50 11.30
CA LEU A 174 -4.33 3.60 11.44
C LEU A 174 -4.22 3.10 12.89
N PHE A 175 -3.96 1.80 13.04
CA PHE A 175 -3.90 1.10 14.32
C PHE A 175 -5.17 1.17 15.18
N GLY A 176 -6.29 1.68 14.62
CA GLY A 176 -7.50 1.97 15.39
C GLY A 176 -7.38 3.18 16.33
N GLU A 177 -6.28 3.94 16.25
CA GLU A 177 -5.98 5.05 17.17
C GLU A 177 -5.62 6.35 16.44
N ILE A 178 -4.96 6.26 15.28
CA ILE A 178 -4.34 7.39 14.60
C ILE A 178 -5.17 7.76 13.36
N LYS A 179 -5.87 8.89 13.42
CA LYS A 179 -6.60 9.41 12.25
C LYS A 179 -5.63 9.88 11.17
N ASP A 180 -5.69 9.25 10.00
CA ASP A 180 -4.79 9.50 8.86
C ASP A 180 -5.45 10.32 7.74
N ASP A 181 -6.44 11.16 8.07
CA ASP A 181 -7.19 12.04 7.15
C ASP A 181 -8.26 11.31 6.29
N ASN A 182 -9.05 12.09 5.55
CA ASN A 182 -10.14 11.59 4.71
C ASN A 182 -9.62 11.11 3.34
N TYR A 183 -10.09 9.95 2.89
CA TYR A 183 -9.83 9.42 1.57
C TYR A 183 -11.07 8.67 1.05
N TYR A 184 -11.85 9.34 0.20
CA TYR A 184 -13.15 8.85 -0.31
C TYR A 184 -13.07 8.14 -1.67
N ARG A 185 -11.86 8.02 -2.23
CA ARG A 185 -11.64 7.53 -3.60
C ARG A 185 -11.36 6.02 -3.69
N ALA A 186 -11.40 5.32 -2.55
CA ALA A 186 -11.22 3.87 -2.51
C ALA A 186 -12.54 3.16 -2.21
N PHE A 187 -12.65 1.95 -2.75
CA PHE A 187 -13.69 1.01 -2.43
C PHE A 187 -13.23 0.08 -1.31
N GLN A 188 -14.16 -0.35 -0.47
CA GLN A 188 -13.90 -1.48 0.42
C GLN A 188 -13.69 -2.74 -0.44
N LEU A 189 -12.58 -3.46 -0.25
CA LEU A 189 -12.31 -4.67 -1.04
C LEU A 189 -13.30 -5.79 -0.69
N ILE A 190 -13.40 -6.11 0.60
CA ILE A 190 -14.23 -7.16 1.20
C ILE A 190 -14.98 -6.56 2.40
N ASP A 191 -16.27 -6.86 2.50
CA ASP A 191 -17.15 -6.43 3.59
C ASP A 191 -16.65 -6.89 4.98
N LYS A 192 -17.09 -6.19 6.03
CA LYS A 192 -16.72 -6.44 7.44
C LYS A 192 -17.61 -7.46 8.16
#